data_AF-A0A9E3I2G2-F1
#
_entry.id   AF-A0A9E3I2G2-F1
#
_cell.length_a   1.000
_cell.length_b   1.000
_cell.length_c   1.000
_cell.angle_alpha   90.00
_cell.angle_beta   90.00
_cell.angle_gamma   90.00
#
_symmetry.space_group_name_H-M   'P 1'
#
loop_
_entity.id
_entity.type
_entity.pdbx_description
1 polymer ?
#
loop_
_entity_poly.entity_id
_entity_poly.type
_entity_poly.pdbx_seq_one_letter_code
_entity_poly.pdbx_strand_id
1 'polypeptide(L)'
;MANAAIEIPFYVSKDGEPLTGAAAQMDFESLKTLAGTDKSGSAPTISEIGGGWYKFSVAYGTAPFEAGDLVGVIDADKNGNNNLANSERYIPMEVRLDFYALMRLVNKMSQNKSTGDMAIKDSSGNTILEMSITDVVSTLDRDPGIA
;
A
#
# COMPACT_ATOMS: atom_id res chain seq x y z
N MET A 1 5.39 17.02 1.20
CA MET A 1 5.46 15.88 0.27
C MET A 1 4.07 15.28 0.19
N ALA A 2 3.44 15.24 -0.99
CA ALA A 2 2.22 14.45 -1.17
C ALA A 2 2.60 12.97 -1.09
N ASN A 3 1.91 12.19 -0.28
CA ASN A 3 2.18 10.76 -0.18
C ASN A 3 1.84 10.09 -1.52
N ALA A 4 2.71 9.21 -2.01
CA ALA A 4 2.44 8.46 -3.23
C ALA A 4 1.19 7.59 -3.05
N ALA A 5 0.44 7.37 -4.14
CA ALA A 5 -0.69 6.44 -4.10
C ALA A 5 -0.23 5.03 -3.71
N ILE A 6 -1.07 4.31 -2.97
CA ILE A 6 -0.93 2.90 -2.67
C ILE A 6 -1.91 2.18 -3.60
N GLU A 7 -1.40 1.27 -4.42
CA GLU A 7 -2.22 0.43 -5.28
C GLU A 7 -2.68 -0.80 -4.50
N ILE A 8 -3.98 -1.03 -4.44
CA ILE A 8 -4.57 -2.18 -3.76
C ILE A 8 -5.19 -3.09 -4.82
N PRO A 9 -4.56 -4.24 -5.11
CA PRO A 9 -5.09 -5.19 -6.07
C PRO A 9 -6.15 -6.08 -5.43
N PHE A 10 -7.12 -6.50 -6.24
CA PHE A 10 -8.10 -7.52 -5.89
C PHE A 10 -8.46 -8.34 -7.13
N TYR A 11 -8.93 -9.56 -6.91
CA TYR A 11 -9.26 -10.50 -7.98
C TYR A 11 -10.77 -10.72 -8.04
N VAL A 12 -11.31 -10.80 -9.24
CA VAL A 12 -12.72 -11.11 -9.49
C VAL A 12 -12.81 -12.27 -10.46
N SER A 13 -13.52 -13.32 -10.05
CA SER A 13 -13.90 -14.43 -10.91
C SER A 13 -15.39 -14.42 -11.21
N LYS A 14 -15.74 -15.10 -12.29
CA LYS A 14 -17.09 -15.56 -12.57
C LYS A 14 -17.04 -17.05 -12.84
N ASP A 15 -17.78 -17.83 -12.05
CA ASP A 15 -17.84 -19.28 -12.17
C ASP A 15 -16.45 -19.95 -12.11
N GLY A 16 -15.52 -19.35 -11.34
CA GLY A 16 -14.14 -19.81 -11.21
C GLY A 16 -13.17 -19.34 -12.30
N GLU A 17 -13.66 -18.68 -13.36
CA GLU A 17 -12.83 -18.10 -14.42
C GLU A 17 -12.58 -16.61 -14.21
N PRO A 18 -11.44 -16.04 -14.69
CA PRO A 18 -11.17 -14.62 -14.53
C PRO A 18 -12.22 -13.73 -15.21
N LEU A 19 -12.82 -12.80 -14.46
CA LEU A 19 -13.75 -11.82 -15.03
C LEU A 19 -12.96 -10.63 -15.59
N THR A 20 -12.95 -10.46 -16.91
CA THR A 20 -12.26 -9.35 -17.59
C THR A 20 -13.24 -8.30 -18.11
N GLY A 21 -12.78 -7.07 -18.31
CA GLY A 21 -13.55 -5.99 -18.91
C GLY A 21 -14.70 -5.44 -18.03
N ALA A 22 -14.71 -5.75 -16.73
CA ALA A 22 -15.83 -5.42 -15.85
C ALA A 22 -15.61 -4.15 -15.00
N ALA A 23 -14.48 -3.45 -15.13
CA ALA A 23 -14.13 -2.30 -14.27
C ALA A 23 -15.22 -1.22 -14.20
N ALA A 24 -15.89 -0.91 -15.33
CA ALA A 24 -16.97 0.08 -15.39
C ALA A 24 -18.29 -0.39 -14.73
N GLN A 25 -18.35 -1.64 -14.29
CA GLN A 25 -19.50 -2.26 -13.65
C GLN A 25 -19.24 -2.50 -12.14
N MET A 26 -18.05 -2.13 -11.66
CA MET A 26 -17.67 -2.25 -10.26
C MET A 26 -17.80 -0.90 -9.56
N ASP A 27 -18.27 -0.93 -8.33
CA ASP A 27 -18.30 0.24 -7.46
C ASP A 27 -18.13 -0.15 -6.00
N PHE A 28 -17.83 0.81 -5.14
CA PHE A 28 -17.80 0.60 -3.70
C PHE A 28 -19.24 0.63 -3.17
N GLU A 29 -19.74 -0.52 -2.72
CA GLU A 29 -21.00 -0.59 -1.97
C GLU A 29 -20.86 0.11 -0.61
N SER A 30 -19.68 0.01 0.00
CA SER A 30 -19.33 0.80 1.16
C SER A 30 -17.84 1.05 1.24
N LEU A 31 -17.47 2.22 1.77
CA LEU A 31 -16.09 2.56 2.11
C LEU A 31 -16.13 3.45 3.35
N LYS A 32 -15.55 3.00 4.45
CA LYS A 32 -15.59 3.70 5.74
C LYS A 32 -14.23 3.68 6.40
N THR A 33 -13.99 4.63 7.29
CA THR A 33 -12.88 4.52 8.25
C THR A 33 -13.19 3.43 9.28
N LEU A 34 -12.17 2.94 9.99
CA LEU A 34 -12.37 2.01 11.11
C LEU A 34 -13.31 2.57 12.20
N ALA A 35 -13.37 3.90 12.35
CA ALA A 35 -14.29 4.58 13.27
C ALA A 35 -15.73 4.71 12.73
N GLY A 36 -16.00 4.20 11.53
CA GLY A 36 -17.33 4.19 10.91
C GLY A 36 -17.68 5.42 10.08
N THR A 37 -16.77 6.38 9.91
CA THR A 37 -17.01 7.56 9.06
C THR A 37 -17.11 7.15 7.60
N ASP A 38 -18.20 7.53 6.94
CA ASP A 38 -18.42 7.21 5.53
C ASP A 38 -17.48 8.01 4.61
N LYS A 39 -16.88 7.31 3.66
CA LYS A 39 -15.97 7.81 2.62
C LYS A 39 -16.39 7.33 1.22
N SER A 40 -17.53 6.64 1.10
CA SER A 40 -18.06 6.10 -0.18
C SER A 40 -18.25 7.18 -1.25
N GLY A 41 -18.70 8.38 -0.88
CA GLY A 41 -18.84 9.51 -1.81
C GLY A 41 -17.52 10.04 -2.38
N SER A 42 -16.39 9.54 -1.92
CA SER A 42 -15.06 9.84 -2.47
C SER A 42 -14.27 8.57 -2.77
N ALA A 43 -14.97 7.48 -3.03
CA ALA A 43 -14.37 6.21 -3.40
C ALA A 43 -13.46 6.38 -4.64
N PRO A 44 -12.28 5.75 -4.63
CA PRO A 44 -11.36 5.81 -5.75
C PRO A 44 -11.91 5.01 -6.95
N THR A 45 -11.50 5.40 -8.15
CA THR A 45 -11.86 4.65 -9.36
C THR A 45 -11.19 3.28 -9.39
N ILE A 46 -11.95 2.26 -9.81
CA ILE A 46 -11.46 0.91 -10.05
C ILE A 46 -10.96 0.80 -11.49
N SER A 47 -9.82 0.15 -11.67
CA SER A 47 -9.18 -0.09 -12.97
C SER A 47 -8.77 -1.55 -13.10
N GLU A 48 -8.87 -2.10 -14.31
CA GLU A 48 -8.40 -3.47 -14.60
C GLU A 48 -6.89 -3.46 -14.87
N ILE A 49 -6.18 -4.46 -14.32
CA ILE A 49 -4.76 -4.72 -14.57
C ILE A 49 -4.51 -6.03 -15.32
N GLY A 50 -5.59 -6.72 -15.69
CA GLY A 50 -5.59 -7.86 -16.60
C GLY A 50 -5.77 -9.21 -15.92
N GLY A 51 -6.32 -10.18 -16.64
CA GLY A 51 -6.48 -11.56 -16.17
C GLY A 51 -7.36 -11.70 -14.93
N GLY A 52 -8.44 -10.92 -14.83
CA GLY A 52 -9.35 -10.93 -13.67
C GLY A 52 -8.87 -10.09 -12.49
N TRP A 53 -7.70 -9.47 -12.59
CA TRP A 53 -7.19 -8.58 -11.56
C TRP A 53 -7.58 -7.12 -11.82
N TYR A 54 -7.96 -6.47 -10.73
CA TYR A 54 -8.36 -5.08 -10.68
C TYR A 54 -7.57 -4.38 -9.57
N LYS A 55 -7.54 -3.06 -9.62
CA LYS A 55 -6.95 -2.23 -8.57
C LYS A 55 -7.70 -0.93 -8.41
N PHE A 56 -7.54 -0.35 -7.23
CA PHE A 56 -7.81 1.05 -6.98
C PHE A 56 -6.63 1.65 -6.22
N SER A 57 -6.58 2.98 -6.17
CA SER A 57 -5.44 3.71 -5.61
C SER A 57 -5.90 4.72 -4.57
N VAL A 58 -5.24 4.71 -3.41
CA VAL A 58 -5.50 5.66 -2.31
C VAL A 58 -4.20 6.29 -1.83
N ALA A 59 -4.23 7.58 -1.54
CA ALA A 59 -3.09 8.29 -0.98
C ALA A 59 -3.38 8.61 0.50
N TYR A 60 -2.62 8.00 1.40
CA TYR A 60 -2.70 8.30 2.83
C TYR A 60 -2.32 9.75 3.11
N GLY A 61 -2.93 10.40 4.11
CA GLY A 61 -2.56 11.74 4.54
C GLY A 61 -3.00 12.86 3.58
N THR A 62 -3.79 12.53 2.56
CA THR A 62 -4.45 13.50 1.69
C THR A 62 -5.96 13.35 1.82
N ALA A 63 -6.70 14.45 1.85
CA ALA A 63 -8.15 14.40 1.86
C ALA A 63 -8.66 13.61 0.64
N PRO A 64 -9.58 12.65 0.82
CA PRO A 64 -10.40 12.35 2.01
C PRO A 64 -9.85 11.19 2.90
N PHE A 65 -8.60 10.78 2.72
CA PHE A 65 -7.96 9.63 3.37
C PHE A 65 -6.83 10.09 4.31
N GLU A 66 -7.16 11.01 5.21
CA GLU A 66 -6.18 11.71 6.04
C GLU A 66 -5.64 10.86 7.19
N ALA A 67 -6.41 9.89 7.69
CA ALA A 67 -6.02 9.08 8.84
C ALA A 67 -6.73 7.72 8.91
N GLY A 68 -5.97 6.73 9.41
CA GLY A 68 -6.48 5.43 9.84
C GLY A 68 -6.78 4.45 8.71
N ASP A 69 -7.29 3.29 9.10
CA ASP A 69 -7.61 2.20 8.20
C ASP A 69 -8.95 2.40 7.51
N LEU A 70 -9.05 1.89 6.28
CA LEU A 70 -10.29 1.83 5.53
C LEU A 70 -10.83 0.41 5.52
N VAL A 71 -12.14 0.30 5.70
CA VAL A 71 -12.88 -0.94 5.58
C VAL A 71 -14.04 -0.73 4.62
N GLY A 72 -14.34 -1.72 3.80
CA GLY A 72 -15.36 -1.56 2.77
C GLY A 72 -15.74 -2.85 2.09
N VAL A 73 -16.67 -2.71 1.16
CA VAL A 73 -17.13 -3.77 0.28
C VAL A 73 -17.19 -3.21 -1.13
N ILE A 74 -16.53 -3.89 -2.05
CA ILE A 74 -16.69 -3.64 -3.49
C ILE A 74 -17.84 -4.52 -3.98
N ASP A 75 -18.76 -3.92 -4.72
CA ASP A 75 -19.73 -4.62 -5.53
C ASP A 75 -19.17 -4.74 -6.95
N ALA A 76 -18.67 -5.93 -7.29
CA ALA A 76 -18.04 -6.22 -8.57
C ALA A 76 -19.05 -6.35 -9.75
N ASP A 77 -20.35 -6.30 -9.46
CA ASP A 77 -21.41 -6.36 -10.46
C ASP A 77 -22.56 -5.41 -10.06
N LYS A 78 -22.23 -4.14 -9.81
CA LYS A 78 -23.17 -3.13 -9.33
C LYS A 78 -24.40 -3.00 -10.22
N ASN A 79 -24.18 -3.12 -11.53
CA ASN A 79 -25.21 -3.02 -12.55
C ASN A 79 -25.96 -4.34 -12.79
N GLY A 80 -25.50 -5.47 -12.24
CA GLY A 80 -26.11 -6.79 -12.40
C GLY A 80 -26.00 -7.37 -13.82
N ASN A 81 -25.02 -6.91 -14.61
CA ASN A 81 -24.87 -7.33 -16.00
C ASN A 81 -23.98 -8.57 -16.14
N ASN A 82 -23.10 -8.82 -15.17
CA ASN A 82 -22.21 -9.98 -15.18
C ASN A 82 -22.88 -11.24 -14.58
N ASN A 83 -23.99 -11.08 -13.87
CA ASN A 83 -24.72 -12.14 -13.16
C ASN A 83 -23.81 -12.89 -12.18
N LEU A 84 -22.97 -12.16 -11.44
CA LEU A 84 -22.10 -12.77 -10.43
C LEU A 84 -22.93 -13.37 -9.29
N ALA A 85 -22.50 -14.53 -8.78
CA ALA A 85 -23.04 -15.06 -7.54
C ALA A 85 -22.68 -14.11 -6.37
N ASN A 86 -23.50 -14.08 -5.31
CA ASN A 86 -23.25 -13.19 -4.16
C ASN A 86 -21.84 -13.38 -3.56
N SER A 87 -21.30 -14.60 -3.59
CA SER A 87 -19.95 -14.92 -3.12
C SER A 87 -18.82 -14.35 -4.00
N GLU A 88 -19.10 -14.07 -5.27
CA GLU A 88 -18.14 -13.51 -6.23
C GLU A 88 -18.34 -12.00 -6.41
N ARG A 89 -19.55 -11.51 -6.13
CA ARG A 89 -19.96 -10.13 -6.30
C ARG A 89 -19.42 -9.20 -5.20
N TYR A 90 -19.55 -9.61 -3.94
CA TYR A 90 -19.22 -8.74 -2.81
C TYR A 90 -17.83 -9.06 -2.26
N ILE A 91 -16.89 -8.16 -2.50
CA ILE A 91 -15.49 -8.33 -2.14
C ILE A 91 -15.22 -7.49 -0.89
N PRO A 92 -15.09 -8.12 0.30
CA PRO A 92 -14.72 -7.41 1.49
C PRO A 92 -13.26 -6.96 1.40
N MET A 93 -12.99 -5.76 1.90
CA MET A 93 -11.66 -5.19 1.84
C MET A 93 -11.31 -4.44 3.12
N GLU A 94 -10.04 -4.53 3.47
CA GLU A 94 -9.42 -3.78 4.56
C GLU A 94 -8.11 -3.21 4.03
N VAL A 95 -7.91 -1.91 4.20
CA VAL A 95 -6.71 -1.20 3.76
C VAL A 95 -6.11 -0.52 4.97
N ARG A 96 -4.97 -1.04 5.42
CA ARG A 96 -4.21 -0.50 6.54
C ARG A 96 -3.29 0.63 6.10
N LEU A 97 -3.86 1.83 5.95
CA LEU A 97 -3.15 2.98 5.39
C LEU A 97 -1.96 3.40 6.27
N ASP A 98 -2.09 3.24 7.58
CA ASP A 98 -1.04 3.57 8.55
C ASP A 98 0.19 2.67 8.40
N PHE A 99 0.00 1.37 8.19
CA PHE A 99 1.04 0.38 7.97
C PHE A 99 1.81 0.70 6.68
N TYR A 100 1.09 0.98 5.60
CA TYR A 100 1.72 1.37 4.33
C TYR A 100 2.44 2.72 4.41
N ALA A 101 1.96 3.65 5.24
CA ALA A 101 2.65 4.90 5.52
C ALA A 101 3.94 4.66 6.35
N LEU A 102 3.88 3.83 7.39
CA LEU A 102 5.02 3.51 8.24
C LEU A 102 6.13 2.79 7.46
N MET A 103 5.78 1.82 6.60
CA MET A 103 6.73 1.16 5.72
C MET A 103 7.50 2.13 4.80
N ARG A 104 6.91 3.29 4.49
CA ARG A 104 7.57 4.33 3.67
C ARG A 104 8.34 5.35 4.50
N LEU A 105 8.03 5.50 5.78
CA LEU A 105 8.80 6.32 6.72
C LEU A 105 10.11 5.64 7.14
N VAL A 106 10.19 4.31 7.03
CA VAL A 106 11.44 3.58 7.23
C VAL A 106 12.33 3.78 6.01
N ASN A 107 13.32 4.65 6.13
CA ASN A 107 14.33 4.86 5.10
C ASN A 107 15.07 3.55 4.79
N LYS A 108 15.40 3.33 3.51
CA LYS A 108 16.10 2.10 3.08
C LYS A 108 17.54 2.14 3.56
N MET A 109 17.96 1.15 4.34
CA MET A 109 19.36 0.95 4.69
C MET A 109 20.00 0.01 3.68
N SER A 110 21.11 0.42 3.08
CA SER A 110 21.95 -0.42 2.22
C SER A 110 23.35 -0.51 2.78
N GLN A 111 23.93 -1.71 2.79
CA GLN A 111 25.31 -1.93 3.17
C GLN A 111 26.12 -2.36 1.95
N ASN A 112 27.25 -1.70 1.70
CA ASN A 112 28.25 -2.18 0.77
C ASN A 112 29.04 -3.32 1.42
N LYS A 113 28.94 -4.53 0.87
CA LYS A 113 29.60 -5.71 1.46
C LYS A 113 31.12 -5.72 1.29
N SER A 114 31.68 -4.94 0.37
CA SER A 114 33.14 -4.90 0.14
C SER A 114 33.86 -3.91 1.06
N THR A 115 33.24 -2.77 1.35
CA THR A 115 33.82 -1.71 2.20
C THR A 115 33.19 -1.67 3.60
N GLY A 116 32.03 -2.28 3.79
CA GLY A 116 31.24 -2.20 5.02
C GLY A 116 30.44 -0.91 5.16
N ASP A 117 30.53 0.03 4.20
CA ASP A 117 29.83 1.31 4.23
C ASP A 117 28.32 1.11 4.30
N MET A 118 27.65 1.92 5.11
CA MET A 118 26.20 1.89 5.26
C MET A 118 25.61 3.21 4.79
N ALA A 119 24.62 3.14 3.91
CA ALA A 119 23.87 4.31 3.47
C ALA A 119 22.40 4.15 3.84
N ILE A 120 21.82 5.18 4.43
CA ILE A 120 20.38 5.35 4.57
C ILE A 120 19.92 6.21 3.39
N LYS A 121 18.90 5.75 2.68
CA LYS A 121 18.36 6.39 1.48
C LYS A 121 16.91 6.82 1.67
N ASP A 122 16.58 7.97 1.08
CA ASP A 122 15.19 8.42 0.96
C ASP A 122 14.37 7.54 -0.01
N SER A 123 13.09 7.86 -0.13
CA SER A 123 12.16 7.16 -1.05
C SER A 123 12.53 7.29 -2.54
N SER A 124 13.32 8.29 -2.92
CA SER A 124 13.82 8.52 -4.28
C SER A 124 15.17 7.83 -4.55
N GLY A 125 15.73 7.17 -3.53
CA GLY A 125 17.01 6.48 -3.63
C GLY A 125 18.24 7.37 -3.40
N ASN A 126 18.04 8.63 -3.02
CA ASN A 126 19.15 9.53 -2.66
C ASN A 126 19.66 9.16 -1.27
N THR A 127 20.98 9.20 -1.09
CA THR A 127 21.59 9.01 0.22
C THR A 127 21.29 10.22 1.11
N ILE A 128 20.65 9.98 2.25
CA ILE A 128 20.37 10.99 3.28
C ILE A 128 21.38 10.94 4.43
N LEU A 129 21.96 9.76 4.68
CA LEU A 129 23.02 9.55 5.65
C LEU A 129 23.95 8.47 5.13
N GLU A 130 25.25 8.71 5.18
CA GLU A 130 26.28 7.73 4.86
C GLU A 130 27.22 7.57 6.04
N MET A 131 27.45 6.32 6.44
CA MET A 131 28.49 5.92 7.36
C MET A 131 29.54 5.18 6.55
N SER A 132 30.64 5.86 6.25
CA SER A 132 31.78 5.27 5.56
C SER A 132 32.80 4.73 6.55
N ILE A 133 33.33 3.55 6.26
CA ILE A 133 34.48 2.99 6.96
C ILE A 133 35.71 3.39 6.16
N THR A 134 36.31 4.52 6.54
CA THR A 134 37.56 4.99 5.95
C THR A 134 38.72 4.35 6.68
N ASP A 135 39.29 3.32 6.07
CA ASP A 135 40.41 2.58 6.63
C ASP A 135 41.69 3.41 6.57
N VAL A 136 42.02 4.09 7.68
CA VAL A 136 43.41 4.44 8.00
C VAL A 136 43.72 4.14 9.47
N VAL A 137 42.78 4.31 10.41
CA VAL A 137 42.80 3.67 11.74
C VAL A 137 41.37 3.63 12.29
N SER A 138 40.78 2.45 12.45
CA SER A 138 39.53 2.30 13.22
C SER A 138 39.72 1.29 14.36
N THR A 139 39.95 1.80 15.56
CA THR A 139 39.85 1.02 16.80
C THR A 139 38.52 1.37 17.47
N LEU A 140 37.65 0.37 17.66
CA LEU A 140 36.47 0.47 18.52
C LEU A 140 36.85 -0.10 19.88
N ASP A 141 37.35 0.75 20.78
CA ASP A 141 37.52 0.35 22.18
C ASP A 141 36.18 0.46 22.90
N ARG A 142 35.69 -0.67 23.42
CA ARG A 142 34.57 -0.71 24.36
C ARG A 142 35.12 -1.11 25.71
N ASP A 143 35.51 -0.12 26.50
CA ASP A 143 35.75 -0.36 27.91
C ASP A 143 34.40 -0.62 28.59
N PRO A 144 34.20 -1.80 29.22
CA PRO A 144 33.12 -1.93 30.18
C PRO A 144 33.41 -0.95 31.31
N GLY A 145 32.53 0.03 31.50
CA GLY A 145 32.66 0.99 32.58
C GLY A 145 32.87 0.25 33.90
N ILE A 146 34.07 0.39 34.46
CA ILE A 146 34.37 -0.10 35.80
C ILE A 146 33.43 0.67 36.74
N ALA A 147 32.60 -0.07 37.47
CA ALA A 147 31.70 0.44 38.50
C ALA A 147 32.47 1.05 39.68
#